data_AF-A0A314Z3J3-F1
#
_entry.id   AF-A0A314Z3J3-F1
#
_cell.length_a   1.000
_cell.length_b   1.000
_cell.length_c   1.000
_cell.angle_alpha   90.00
_cell.angle_beta   90.00
_cell.angle_gamma   90.00
#
_symmetry.space_group_name_H-M   'P 1'
#
loop_
_entity.id
_entity.type
_entity.pdbx_description
1 polymer ?
#
loop_
_entity_poly.entity_id
_entity_poly.type
_entity_poly.pdbx_seq_one_letter_code
_entity_poly.pdbx_strand_id
1 'polypeptide(L)'
;MDLVSGYKGVVGLVFGNEKSGSSNEDSYVERLLDCISNGKLSEDRRTAMLELQSVVAESSNAQLAFGAMGFPVMMGILKEERDDVEMVRGALETLVSALTPIDHRKRPKE
;
A
#
# COMPACT_ATOMS: atom_id res chain seq x y z
N MET A 1 -18.76 -7.50 32.67
CA MET A 1 -17.74 -7.47 31.60
C MET A 1 -18.51 -7.04 30.37
N ASP A 2 -18.63 -5.75 30.02
CA ASP A 2 -17.59 -4.76 29.66
C ASP A 2 -16.46 -5.35 28.83
N LEU A 3 -16.48 -5.06 27.52
CA LEU A 3 -15.47 -4.25 26.83
C LEU A 3 -16.08 -3.64 25.56
N VAL A 4 -16.26 -2.32 25.60
CA VAL A 4 -16.44 -1.45 24.45
C VAL A 4 -15.22 -1.56 23.53
N SER A 5 -15.39 -1.50 22.21
CA SER A 5 -14.56 -0.66 21.33
C SER A 5 -15.16 -0.65 19.94
N GLY A 6 -15.98 0.36 19.67
CA GLY A 6 -16.45 0.66 18.33
C GLY A 6 -15.27 1.10 17.47
N TYR A 7 -14.97 0.34 16.42
CA TYR A 7 -14.17 0.85 15.31
C TYR A 7 -15.01 1.86 14.53
N LYS A 8 -15.04 3.10 15.03
CA LYS A 8 -15.41 4.29 14.28
C LYS A 8 -14.12 4.98 13.84
N GLY A 9 -13.42 4.33 12.91
CA GLY A 9 -12.22 4.89 12.27
C GLY A 9 -12.64 5.90 11.20
N VAL A 10 -12.45 7.19 11.52
CA VAL A 10 -12.18 8.31 10.60
C VAL A 10 -12.12 7.95 9.10
N VAL A 11 -13.27 8.03 8.42
CA VAL A 11 -13.35 8.25 6.97
C VAL A 11 -13.63 9.74 6.80
N GLY A 12 -12.59 10.56 6.92
CA GLY A 12 -12.76 11.99 7.09
C GLY A 12 -11.49 12.79 6.84
N LEU A 13 -10.73 12.44 5.82
CA LEU A 13 -9.86 13.39 5.12
C LEU A 13 -9.50 12.84 3.73
N VAL A 14 -10.49 12.85 2.83
CA VAL A 14 -10.22 12.74 1.39
C VAL A 14 -9.56 14.06 0.98
N PHE A 15 -8.23 14.10 1.01
CA PHE A 15 -7.48 15.14 0.31
C PHE A 15 -7.69 14.91 -1.19
N GLY A 16 -8.73 15.56 -1.72
CA GLY A 16 -8.87 15.77 -3.15
C GLY A 16 -7.71 16.61 -3.65
N ASN A 17 -6.87 16.02 -4.48
CA ASN A 17 -6.07 16.77 -5.44
C ASN A 17 -6.24 16.11 -6.81
N GLU A 18 -7.25 16.61 -7.51
CA GLU A 18 -7.54 16.41 -8.92
C GLU A 18 -6.35 16.86 -9.77
N LYS A 19 -5.33 16.01 -9.88
CA LYS A 19 -4.34 16.03 -10.95
C LYS A 19 -4.67 14.85 -11.84
N SER A 20 -5.07 15.13 -13.07
CA SER A 20 -5.45 14.17 -14.12
C SER A 20 -4.35 13.17 -14.54
N GLY A 21 -3.25 13.05 -13.77
CA GLY A 21 -2.24 11.98 -13.86
C GLY A 21 -2.24 10.99 -12.67
N SER A 22 -2.97 11.27 -11.58
CA SER A 22 -3.08 10.40 -10.38
C SER A 22 -3.88 9.13 -10.65
N SER A 23 -4.93 9.24 -11.47
CA SER A 23 -5.90 8.16 -11.71
C SER A 23 -5.27 6.84 -12.18
N ASN A 24 -4.17 6.87 -12.92
CA ASN A 24 -3.57 5.66 -13.44
C ASN A 24 -2.72 4.91 -12.40
N GLU A 25 -1.99 5.66 -11.56
CA GLU A 25 -1.21 5.07 -10.46
C GLU A 25 -2.15 4.53 -9.36
N ASP A 26 -3.19 5.29 -9.02
CA ASP A 26 -4.20 4.88 -8.04
C ASP A 26 -4.86 3.55 -8.47
N SER A 27 -5.33 3.46 -9.72
CA SER A 27 -5.91 2.22 -10.27
C SER A 27 -4.90 1.08 -10.43
N TYR A 28 -3.62 1.37 -10.59
CA TYR A 28 -2.59 0.34 -10.68
C TYR A 28 -2.27 -0.25 -9.30
N VAL A 29 -2.09 0.59 -8.29
CA VAL A 29 -1.93 0.16 -6.89
C VAL A 29 -3.16 -0.62 -6.44
N GLU A 30 -4.37 -0.22 -6.86
CA GLU A 30 -5.61 -0.96 -6.58
C GLU A 30 -5.59 -2.38 -7.12
N ARG A 31 -5.20 -2.57 -8.38
CA ARG A 31 -5.11 -3.90 -8.99
C ARG A 31 -4.07 -4.78 -8.31
N LEU A 32 -2.94 -4.22 -7.91
CA LEU A 32 -1.91 -4.97 -7.17
C LEU A 32 -2.43 -5.41 -5.80
N LEU A 33 -3.09 -4.51 -5.07
CA LEU A 33 -3.69 -4.82 -3.77
C LEU A 33 -4.82 -5.85 -3.87
N ASP A 34 -5.67 -5.75 -4.90
CA ASP A 34 -6.71 -6.74 -5.18
C ASP A 34 -6.10 -8.12 -5.48
N CYS A 35 -5.06 -8.17 -6.32
CA CYS A 35 -4.34 -9.41 -6.59
C CYS A 35 -3.72 -10.00 -5.32
N ILE A 36 -3.07 -9.18 -4.49
CA ILE A 36 -2.48 -9.60 -3.21
C ILE A 36 -3.53 -10.14 -2.25
N SER A 37 -4.71 -9.52 -2.18
CA SER A 37 -5.78 -9.89 -1.25
C SER A 37 -6.61 -11.09 -1.72
N ASN A 38 -6.92 -11.15 -3.02
CA ASN A 38 -7.92 -12.04 -3.59
C ASN A 38 -7.34 -13.07 -4.60
N GLY A 39 -6.04 -13.00 -4.89
CA GLY A 39 -5.37 -13.92 -5.79
C GLY A 39 -5.47 -15.37 -5.34
N LYS A 40 -5.74 -16.29 -6.28
CA LYS A 40 -5.87 -17.73 -5.98
C LYS A 40 -4.53 -18.46 -6.02
N LEU A 41 -3.59 -17.97 -6.83
CA LEU A 41 -2.26 -18.54 -6.98
C LEU A 41 -1.30 -17.76 -6.09
N SER A 42 -0.58 -18.46 -5.21
CA SER A 42 0.39 -17.85 -4.31
C SER A 42 1.52 -17.14 -5.06
N GLU A 43 1.91 -17.65 -6.22
CA GLU A 43 2.94 -17.04 -7.09
C GLU A 43 2.49 -15.67 -7.64
N ASP A 44 1.25 -15.55 -8.10
CA ASP A 44 0.71 -14.28 -8.60
C ASP A 44 0.66 -13.22 -7.50
N ARG A 45 0.27 -13.63 -6.29
CA ARG A 45 0.22 -12.74 -5.11
C ARG A 45 1.61 -12.25 -4.73
N ARG A 46 2.62 -13.13 -4.73
CA ARG A 46 4.01 -12.76 -4.45
C ARG A 46 4.57 -11.84 -5.52
N THR A 47 4.27 -12.11 -6.78
CA THR A 47 4.68 -11.25 -7.91
C THR A 47 4.07 -9.86 -7.77
N ALA A 48 2.77 -9.78 -7.46
CA ALA A 48 2.09 -8.51 -7.22
C ALA A 48 2.64 -7.77 -5.99
N MET A 49 3.05 -8.48 -4.93
CA MET A 49 3.74 -7.88 -3.78
C MET A 49 5.07 -7.24 -4.18
N LEU A 50 5.91 -7.94 -4.94
CA LEU A 50 7.20 -7.40 -5.41
C LEU A 50 7.01 -6.17 -6.29
N GLU A 51 6.01 -6.21 -7.17
CA GLU A 51 5.68 -5.09 -8.05
C GLU A 51 5.16 -3.89 -7.24
N LEU A 52 4.28 -4.13 -6.27
CA LEU A 52 3.79 -3.09 -5.35
C LEU A 52 4.93 -2.43 -4.58
N GLN A 53 5.89 -3.21 -4.09
CA GLN A 53 7.07 -2.69 -3.40
C GLN A 53 7.88 -1.74 -4.28
N SER A 54 8.16 -2.12 -5.54
CA SER A 54 8.90 -1.28 -6.49
C SER A 54 8.18 0.04 -6.72
N VAL A 55 6.87 -0.03 -7.00
CA VAL A 55 6.05 1.15 -7.31
C VAL A 55 5.97 2.10 -6.12
N VAL A 56 5.77 1.59 -4.91
CA VAL A 56 5.72 2.37 -3.67
C VAL A 56 7.09 2.96 -3.31
N ALA A 57 8.19 2.30 -3.66
CA ALA A 57 9.54 2.82 -3.42
C ALA A 57 9.96 3.92 -4.41
N GLU A 58 9.32 3.98 -5.58
CA GLU A 58 9.74 4.85 -6.69
C GLU A 58 8.83 6.08 -6.93
N SER A 59 7.54 6.01 -6.54
CA SER A 59 6.58 7.10 -6.75
C SER A 59 5.97 7.62 -5.45
N SER A 60 6.09 8.93 -5.22
CA SER A 60 5.43 9.60 -4.09
C SER A 60 3.90 9.52 -4.19
N ASN A 61 3.35 9.51 -5.41
CA ASN A 61 1.91 9.38 -5.61
C ASN A 61 1.46 7.95 -5.26
N ALA A 62 2.24 6.93 -5.64
CA ALA A 62 1.99 5.56 -5.23
C ALA A 62 2.10 5.36 -3.71
N GLN A 63 3.03 6.03 -3.02
CA GLN A 63 3.08 6.01 -1.55
C GLN A 63 1.77 6.55 -0.94
N LEU A 64 1.23 7.64 -1.49
CA LEU A 64 -0.03 8.23 -1.04
C LEU A 64 -1.22 7.31 -1.35
N ALA A 65 -1.29 6.77 -2.57
CA ALA A 65 -2.32 5.82 -2.98
C ALA A 65 -2.30 4.57 -2.10
N PHE A 66 -1.13 3.95 -1.93
CA PHE A 66 -0.95 2.83 -1.02
C PHE A 66 -1.33 3.19 0.43
N GLY A 67 -0.95 4.36 0.92
CA GLY A 67 -1.33 4.81 2.26
C GLY A 67 -2.85 4.91 2.46
N ALA A 68 -3.60 5.30 1.42
CA ALA A 68 -5.05 5.46 1.47
C ALA A 68 -5.83 4.13 1.55
N MET A 69 -5.26 3.03 1.03
CA MET A 69 -6.01 1.77 0.79
C MET A 69 -5.24 0.47 1.09
N GLY A 70 -3.91 0.49 1.08
CA GLY A 70 -3.06 -0.70 1.21
C GLY A 70 -2.82 -1.16 2.65
N PHE A 71 -2.99 -0.29 3.65
CA PHE A 71 -2.70 -0.65 5.05
C PHE A 71 -3.55 -1.83 5.58
N PRO A 72 -4.89 -1.88 5.38
CA PRO A 72 -5.69 -3.02 5.80
C PRO A 72 -5.24 -4.35 5.17
N VAL A 73 -4.85 -4.34 3.89
CA VAL A 73 -4.38 -5.54 3.17
C VAL A 73 -3.08 -6.05 3.78
N MET A 74 -2.10 -5.16 4.02
CA MET A 74 -0.85 -5.55 4.68
C MET A 74 -1.10 -6.11 6.08
N MET A 75 -2.01 -5.50 6.85
CA MET A 75 -2.38 -6.00 8.17
C MET A 75 -3.06 -7.37 8.12
N GLY A 76 -3.82 -7.67 7.07
CA GLY A 76 -4.39 -9.00 6.82
C GLY A 76 -3.29 -10.05 6.69
N ILE A 77 -2.34 -9.84 5.77
CA ILE A 77 -1.18 -10.72 5.58
C ILE A 77 -0.42 -10.91 6.89
N LEU A 78 -0.08 -9.80 7.56
CA LEU A 78 0.67 -9.87 8.81
C LEU A 78 -0.11 -10.65 9.86
N LYS A 79 -1.43 -10.55 9.97
CA LYS A 79 -2.17 -11.25 11.03
C LYS A 79 -2.49 -12.70 10.70
N GLU A 80 -2.79 -12.99 9.45
CA GLU A 80 -3.48 -14.22 9.03
C GLU A 80 -2.55 -15.17 8.27
N GLU A 81 -1.51 -14.65 7.62
CA GLU A 81 -0.63 -15.42 6.73
C GLU A 81 0.80 -15.50 7.28
N ARG A 82 0.92 -15.66 8.60
CA ARG A 82 2.19 -15.66 9.34
C ARG A 82 3.18 -16.73 8.88
N ASP A 83 2.70 -17.83 8.30
CA ASP A 83 3.51 -18.93 7.82
C ASP A 83 4.14 -18.66 6.43
N ASP A 84 3.57 -17.73 5.63
CA ASP A 84 4.17 -17.29 4.37
C ASP A 84 5.16 -16.15 4.65
N VAL A 85 6.39 -16.56 4.96
CA VAL A 85 7.49 -15.64 5.30
C VAL A 85 7.76 -14.62 4.20
N GLU A 86 7.59 -15.01 2.92
CA GLU A 86 7.81 -14.11 1.79
C GLU A 86 6.75 -13.00 1.77
N MET A 87 5.48 -13.34 1.97
CA MET A 87 4.39 -12.36 2.06
C MET A 87 4.51 -11.46 3.29
N VAL A 88 4.86 -12.03 4.45
CA VAL A 88 5.07 -11.25 5.70
C VAL A 88 6.20 -10.25 5.52
N ARG A 89 7.34 -10.69 4.99
CA ARG A 89 8.48 -9.82 4.71
C ARG A 89 8.09 -8.75 3.70
N GLY A 90 7.39 -9.16 2.63
CA GLY A 90 6.87 -8.27 1.60
C GLY A 90 6.06 -7.12 2.19
N ALA A 91 5.09 -7.44 3.04
CA ALA A 91 4.22 -6.47 3.68
C ALA A 91 4.98 -5.50 4.59
N LEU A 92 5.94 -5.99 5.39
CA LEU A 92 6.76 -5.13 6.25
C LEU A 92 7.62 -4.15 5.43
N GLU A 93 8.27 -4.65 4.38
CA GLU A 93 9.09 -3.85 3.48
C GLU A 93 8.25 -2.79 2.74
N THR A 94 7.04 -3.13 2.26
CA THR A 94 6.13 -2.16 1.61
C THR A 94 5.70 -1.05 2.58
N LEU A 95 5.36 -1.41 3.83
CA LEU A 95 5.02 -0.42 4.85
C LEU A 95 6.17 0.52 5.16
N VAL A 96 7.39 -0.02 5.30
CA VAL A 96 8.59 0.79 5.53
C VAL A 96 8.85 1.72 4.34
N SER A 97 8.74 1.21 3.11
CA SER A 97 8.89 2.02 1.90
C SER A 97 7.87 3.14 1.85
N ALA A 98 6.59 2.89 2.15
CA ALA A 98 5.55 3.92 2.16
C ALA A 98 5.77 5.01 3.23
N LEU A 99 6.42 4.65 4.34
CA LEU A 99 6.75 5.58 5.44
C LEU A 99 8.12 6.26 5.27
N THR A 100 8.87 5.92 4.22
CA THR A 100 10.17 6.52 3.90
C THR A 100 9.96 7.51 2.76
N PRO A 101 9.90 8.84 3.02
CA PRO A 101 9.60 9.81 1.99
C PRO A 101 10.62 9.74 0.85
N ILE A 102 10.13 9.68 -0.38
CA ILE A 102 10.99 9.76 -1.57
C ILE A 102 11.46 11.21 -1.69
N ASP A 103 12.72 11.47 -1.34
CA ASP A 103 13.31 12.81 -1.40
C ASP A 103 13.63 13.18 -2.86
N HIS A 104 12.63 13.72 -3.56
CA HIS A 104 12.87 14.41 -4.82
C HIS A 104 13.58 15.72 -4.50
N ARG A 105 14.92 15.70 -4.37
CA ARG A 105 15.73 16.92 -4.46
C ARG A 105 15.27 17.68 -5.71
N LYS A 106 14.52 18.75 -5.52
CA LYS A 106 14.24 19.74 -6.57
C LYS A 106 15.61 20.09 -7.16
N ARG A 107 15.85 19.77 -8.44
CA ARG A 107 17.02 20.30 -9.15
C ARG A 107 17.09 21.80 -8.84
N PRO A 108 18.24 22.34 -8.40
CA PRO A 108 18.40 23.78 -8.34
C PRO A 108 18.03 24.33 -9.71
N LYS A 109 17.08 25.28 -9.74
CA LYS A 109 16.91 26.11 -10.94
C LYS A 109 18.18 26.95 -11.02
N GLU A 110 19.03 26.65 -11.99
CA GLU A 110 20.08 27.58 -12.45
C GLU A 110 19.47 28.88 -12.98
#